data_AF-A0A0D3F2Y7-F1
#
_entry.id   AF-A0A0D3F2Y7-F1
#
_cell.length_a   1.000
_cell.length_b   1.000
_cell.length_c   1.000
_cell.angle_alpha   90.00
_cell.angle_beta   90.00
_cell.angle_gamma   90.00
#
_symmetry.space_group_name_H-M   'P 1'
#
loop_
_entity.id
_entity.type
_entity.pdbx_description
1 polymer ?
#
loop_
_entity_poly.entity_id
_entity_poly.type
_entity_poly.pdbx_seq_one_letter_code
_entity_poly.pdbx_strand_id
1 'polypeptide(L)'
;MATIAFSRFSICFCVLLLCHGSMAQIFSLGINPWQNPRQGGSRECRFDRLQAFEPLRKVRHEAGVTEYFDEKNEQFQCTGTLVIRRIIEPQGLLLPRYSNTPGLVYIIQGTGVLGLTFPGCPATYQKQFRHFGLEGGSQRQGKKLRDENQKIHQFRQGDVVALPSGIPHWFYNEGDTPVVALFVFDVNNNANQLEPRQKEFLLAGNNIEQQVSNPSINKHSGQNIFNGFNTELLSEALGVNIGVTRRLQSQNDRRGDIIRVKNGLRLIKPTITQQQEQTQDQYQQIQYHREQRSTSKYNGLDENFCAIRARLNIENPNHADTYNPRAGRITNLNSQKFSILNLVQMSATRVNLYQNAILSPFWNINAHSLVYIIQGRARVQVVSNHGKAVFNGVLHPGQLLIIPQNYVVMKKAELEGFQYIAFKTNPNAMVNHIAGKNSVLRAMPVDVIANAYRISRQEARSLKNNRGEEIGAFTPRYQQQKIHQEYSNPNESETQEVI
;
A
#
# COMPACT_ATOMS: atom_id res chain seq x y z
N MET A 1 52.74 39.02 -6.85
CA MET A 1 51.51 38.95 -6.03
C MET A 1 50.51 37.96 -6.65
N ALA A 2 50.86 36.67 -6.66
CA ALA A 2 50.15 35.65 -7.44
C ALA A 2 49.81 34.39 -6.61
N THR A 3 49.56 34.57 -5.31
CA THR A 3 49.32 33.44 -4.38
C THR A 3 47.99 33.53 -3.62
N ILE A 4 47.17 34.57 -3.84
CA ILE A 4 45.89 34.75 -3.12
C ILE A 4 44.67 34.27 -3.95
N ALA A 5 44.83 34.07 -5.27
CA ALA A 5 43.71 33.67 -6.14
C ALA A 5 43.32 32.19 -6.05
N PHE A 6 44.27 31.28 -5.72
CA PHE A 6 43.99 29.84 -5.68
C PHE A 6 43.18 29.39 -4.45
N SER A 7 43.23 30.14 -3.34
CA SER A 7 42.50 29.79 -2.12
C SER A 7 40.99 30.01 -2.23
N ARG A 8 40.55 31.05 -2.97
CA ARG A 8 39.12 31.35 -3.13
C ARG A 8 38.39 30.38 -4.06
N PHE A 9 39.08 29.81 -5.05
CA PHE A 9 38.49 28.79 -5.93
C PHE A 9 38.30 27.44 -5.22
N SER A 10 39.22 27.07 -4.32
CA SER A 10 39.10 25.83 -3.52
C SER A 10 37.92 25.86 -2.55
N ILE A 11 37.67 27.01 -1.92
CA ILE A 11 36.55 27.19 -0.98
C ILE A 11 35.20 27.18 -1.72
N CYS A 12 35.08 27.83 -2.88
CA CYS A 12 33.86 27.75 -3.70
C CYS A 12 33.58 26.33 -4.22
N PHE A 13 34.61 25.56 -4.56
CA PHE A 13 34.46 24.17 -5.02
C PHE A 13 34.01 23.25 -3.88
N CYS A 14 34.49 23.48 -2.64
CA CYS A 14 34.05 22.75 -1.45
C CYS A 14 32.59 23.08 -1.07
N VAL A 15 32.18 24.35 -1.19
CA VAL A 15 30.77 24.74 -0.94
C VAL A 15 29.85 24.18 -2.02
N LEU A 16 30.26 24.15 -3.29
CA LEU A 16 29.48 23.51 -4.36
C LEU A 16 29.39 21.98 -4.20
N LEU A 17 30.44 21.31 -3.72
CA LEU A 17 30.41 19.87 -3.40
C LEU A 17 29.54 19.55 -2.18
N LEU A 18 29.55 20.40 -1.14
CA LEU A 18 28.69 20.25 0.04
C LEU A 18 27.22 20.57 -0.26
N CYS A 19 26.96 21.56 -1.12
CA CYS A 19 25.62 21.89 -1.61
C CYS A 19 25.08 20.84 -2.61
N HIS A 20 25.94 20.26 -3.47
CA HIS A 20 25.56 19.14 -4.33
C HIS A 20 25.37 17.82 -3.54
N GLY A 21 26.13 17.59 -2.47
CA GLY A 21 25.91 16.46 -1.58
C GLY A 21 24.55 16.51 -0.87
N SER A 22 24.10 17.72 -0.50
CA SER A 22 22.82 17.94 0.15
C SER A 22 21.62 17.76 -0.79
N MET A 23 21.76 18.05 -2.09
CA MET A 23 20.72 17.78 -3.09
C MET A 23 20.77 16.36 -3.67
N ALA A 24 21.95 15.71 -3.67
CA ALA A 24 22.10 14.33 -4.12
C ALA A 24 21.46 13.32 -3.14
N GLN A 25 21.39 13.63 -1.84
CA GLN A 25 20.67 12.78 -0.87
C GLN A 25 19.15 12.85 -1.00
N ILE A 26 18.60 13.90 -1.63
CA ILE A 26 17.16 14.01 -1.88
C ILE A 26 16.77 13.21 -3.15
N PHE A 27 17.71 13.00 -4.09
CA PHE A 27 17.40 12.44 -5.41
C PHE A 27 18.31 11.30 -5.90
N SER A 28 19.16 10.71 -5.05
CA SER A 28 19.87 9.47 -5.41
C SER A 28 18.90 8.28 -5.43
N LEU A 29 18.33 8.01 -6.59
CA LEU A 29 17.51 6.83 -6.94
C LEU A 29 18.30 5.50 -6.92
N GLY A 30 19.41 5.42 -6.17
CA GLY A 30 20.14 4.20 -5.88
C GLY A 30 19.74 3.63 -4.52
N ILE A 31 18.48 3.26 -4.32
CA ILE A 31 18.08 2.56 -3.09
C ILE A 31 18.68 1.16 -3.16
N ASN A 32 19.74 0.93 -2.40
CA ASN A 32 20.25 -0.42 -2.17
C ASN A 32 19.11 -1.24 -1.51
N PRO A 33 18.66 -2.37 -2.09
CA PRO A 33 17.60 -3.19 -1.50
C PRO A 33 17.89 -3.66 -0.07
N TRP A 34 19.18 -3.65 0.31
CA TRP A 34 19.69 -4.00 1.63
C TRP A 34 19.71 -2.84 2.64
N GLN A 35 19.51 -1.59 2.21
CA GLN A 35 19.36 -0.44 3.09
C GLN A 35 17.89 -0.24 3.43
N ASN A 36 17.56 -0.21 4.73
CA ASN A 36 16.21 0.06 5.20
C ASN A 36 16.15 1.51 5.69
N PRO A 37 15.42 2.42 5.03
CA PRO A 37 15.33 3.83 5.41
C PRO A 37 14.31 4.03 6.54
N ARG A 38 14.30 3.12 7.51
CA ARG A 38 13.44 3.19 8.69
C ARG A 38 14.30 3.48 9.89
N GLN A 39 13.82 4.39 10.75
CA GLN A 39 14.24 4.39 12.13
C GLN A 39 13.70 3.09 12.74
N GLY A 40 14.56 2.31 13.41
CA GLY A 40 14.15 1.05 14.04
C GLY A 40 12.92 1.23 14.94
N GLY A 41 12.16 0.16 15.17
CA GLY A 41 11.00 0.20 16.06
C GLY A 41 11.31 0.85 17.40
N SER A 42 10.42 1.71 17.90
CA SER A 42 10.56 2.34 19.22
C SER A 42 10.45 1.34 20.37
N ARG A 43 10.00 0.12 20.08
CA ARG A 43 9.89 -1.02 20.99
C ARG A 43 10.50 -2.28 20.41
N GLU A 44 10.94 -3.16 21.29
CA GLU A 44 11.46 -4.48 20.96
C GLU A 44 10.38 -5.35 20.29
N CYS A 45 10.73 -6.03 19.20
CA CYS A 45 9.84 -6.89 18.41
C CYS A 45 9.88 -8.35 18.87
N ARG A 46 9.73 -8.58 20.18
CA ARG A 46 9.71 -9.92 20.78
C ARG A 46 8.29 -10.27 21.21
N PHE A 47 7.73 -11.32 20.61
CA PHE A 47 6.36 -11.75 20.87
C PHE A 47 6.31 -13.22 21.30
N ASP A 48 5.63 -13.51 22.41
CA ASP A 48 5.28 -14.89 22.77
C ASP A 48 4.07 -15.38 21.99
N ARG A 49 3.15 -14.46 21.65
CA ARG A 49 1.95 -14.74 20.86
C ARG A 49 1.61 -13.55 19.96
N LEU A 50 1.37 -13.81 18.68
CA LEU A 50 0.75 -12.87 17.76
C LEU A 50 -0.76 -13.10 17.73
N GLN A 51 -1.51 -12.07 17.32
CA GLN A 51 -2.96 -12.15 17.21
C GLN A 51 -3.42 -11.59 15.87
N ALA A 52 -4.59 -12.05 15.43
CA ALA A 52 -5.30 -11.44 14.32
C ALA A 52 -6.15 -10.28 14.86
N PHE A 53 -6.16 -9.17 14.14
CA PHE A 53 -6.86 -7.95 14.53
C PHE A 53 -8.10 -7.72 13.67
N GLU A 54 -9.13 -7.21 14.31
CA GLU A 54 -10.30 -6.62 13.68
C GLU A 54 -10.35 -5.13 14.06
N PRO A 55 -11.08 -4.29 13.31
CA PRO A 55 -11.22 -2.88 13.69
C PRO A 55 -11.87 -2.75 15.07
N LEU A 56 -11.21 -2.01 15.97
CA LEU A 56 -11.62 -1.86 17.38
C LEU A 56 -12.64 -0.74 17.57
N ARG A 57 -12.49 0.37 16.84
CA ARG A 57 -13.31 1.58 16.99
C ARG A 57 -13.91 2.00 15.67
N LYS A 58 -15.15 2.48 15.67
CA LYS A 58 -15.82 3.05 14.50
C LYS A 58 -16.21 4.50 14.77
N VAL A 59 -15.97 5.38 13.81
CA VAL A 59 -16.35 6.80 13.84
C VAL A 59 -17.26 7.05 12.64
N ARG A 60 -18.46 7.56 12.89
CA ARG A 60 -19.45 7.87 11.85
C ARG A 60 -19.28 9.30 11.36
N HIS A 61 -19.52 9.50 10.07
CA HIS A 61 -19.55 10.78 9.38
C HIS A 61 -20.87 10.89 8.60
N GLU A 62 -21.16 12.05 8.00
CA GLU A 62 -22.39 12.29 7.22
C GLU A 62 -22.59 11.31 6.06
N ALA A 63 -21.51 10.88 5.40
CA ALA A 63 -21.55 9.99 4.23
C ALA A 63 -20.55 8.84 4.31
N GLY A 64 -20.27 8.33 5.51
CA GLY A 64 -19.38 7.19 5.66
C GLY A 64 -18.97 6.86 7.09
N VAL A 65 -18.04 5.91 7.19
CA VAL A 65 -17.49 5.41 8.47
C VAL A 65 -15.99 5.24 8.35
N THR A 66 -15.26 5.64 9.39
CA THR A 66 -13.84 5.29 9.58
C THR A 66 -13.72 4.29 10.72
N GLU A 67 -13.09 3.15 10.47
CA GLU A 67 -12.82 2.11 11.45
C GLU A 67 -11.32 2.05 11.73
N TYR A 68 -10.96 2.05 13.01
CA TYR A 68 -9.58 2.12 13.49
C TYR A 68 -9.16 0.79 14.09
N PHE A 69 -7.95 0.35 13.76
CA PHE A 69 -7.29 -0.74 14.45
C PHE A 69 -6.58 -0.22 15.71
N ASP A 70 -6.22 -1.12 16.63
CA ASP A 70 -5.57 -0.75 17.89
C ASP A 70 -4.11 -0.31 17.69
N GLU A 71 -3.90 1.00 17.48
CA GLU A 71 -2.57 1.62 17.32
C GLU A 71 -1.65 1.44 18.54
N LYS A 72 -2.22 1.14 19.72
CA LYS A 72 -1.45 1.01 20.97
C LYS A 72 -0.94 -0.40 21.20
N ASN A 73 -1.42 -1.38 20.43
CA ASN A 73 -0.94 -2.74 20.53
C ASN A 73 0.55 -2.82 20.17
N GLU A 74 1.28 -3.63 20.92
CA GLU A 74 2.72 -3.83 20.77
C GLU A 74 3.16 -4.25 19.34
N GLN A 75 2.31 -4.97 18.60
CA GLN A 75 2.62 -5.39 17.23
C GLN A 75 2.60 -4.21 16.24
N PHE A 76 1.68 -3.26 16.40
CA PHE A 76 1.67 -2.03 15.60
C PHE A 76 2.82 -1.10 16.01
N GLN A 77 3.13 -1.01 17.29
CA GLN A 77 4.25 -0.19 17.80
C GLN A 77 5.62 -0.72 17.34
N CYS A 78 5.86 -2.03 17.42
CA CYS A 78 7.07 -2.68 16.90
C CYS A 78 7.26 -2.41 15.41
N THR A 79 6.19 -2.58 14.63
CA THR A 79 6.27 -2.41 13.17
C THR A 79 6.22 -0.95 12.73
N GLY A 80 5.85 -0.03 13.63
CA GLY A 80 5.72 1.40 13.34
C GLY A 80 4.67 1.66 12.28
N THR A 81 3.47 1.10 12.44
CA THR A 81 2.41 1.22 11.42
C THR A 81 1.06 1.60 12.02
N LEU A 82 0.25 2.29 11.22
CA LEU A 82 -1.16 2.53 11.51
C LEU A 82 -2.03 1.94 10.39
N VAL A 83 -3.15 1.33 10.76
CA VAL A 83 -4.13 0.82 9.81
C VAL A 83 -5.50 1.38 10.13
N ILE A 84 -6.18 1.90 9.11
CA ILE A 84 -7.58 2.32 9.20
C ILE A 84 -8.34 1.80 7.98
N ARG A 85 -9.62 1.47 8.17
CA ARG A 85 -10.54 1.12 7.08
C ARG A 85 -11.56 2.23 6.93
N ARG A 86 -11.77 2.74 5.71
CA ARG A 86 -12.79 3.75 5.42
C ARG A 86 -13.84 3.17 4.49
N ILE A 87 -15.09 3.44 4.84
CA ILE A 87 -16.28 3.11 4.05
C ILE A 87 -16.88 4.45 3.63
N ILE A 88 -16.87 4.73 2.33
CA ILE A 88 -17.37 5.98 1.75
C ILE A 88 -18.65 5.64 0.99
N GLU A 89 -19.78 6.17 1.43
CA GLU A 89 -21.07 5.93 0.80
C GLU A 89 -21.14 6.58 -0.60
N PRO A 90 -22.08 6.18 -1.47
CA PRO A 90 -22.32 6.86 -2.73
C PRO A 90 -22.45 8.38 -2.55
N GLN A 91 -21.78 9.14 -3.41
CA GLN A 91 -21.68 10.60 -3.33
C GLN A 91 -20.99 11.12 -2.05
N GLY A 92 -20.27 10.26 -1.33
CA GLY A 92 -19.43 10.63 -0.20
C GLY A 92 -18.09 11.22 -0.66
N LEU A 93 -17.70 12.36 -0.08
CA LEU A 93 -16.42 13.02 -0.28
C LEU A 93 -15.62 12.93 1.03
N LEU A 94 -14.54 12.16 1.01
CA LEU A 94 -13.49 12.23 2.01
C LEU A 94 -12.75 13.56 1.86
N LEU A 95 -12.87 14.41 2.87
CA LEU A 95 -12.36 15.79 2.83
C LEU A 95 -10.83 15.84 2.64
N PRO A 96 -10.33 16.87 1.91
CA PRO A 96 -8.90 17.02 1.64
C PRO A 96 -8.07 17.10 2.91
N ARG A 97 -6.97 16.33 2.92
CA ARG A 97 -6.04 16.25 4.05
C ARG A 97 -4.64 15.85 3.59
N TYR A 98 -3.64 16.11 4.41
CA TYR A 98 -2.30 15.52 4.28
C TYR A 98 -1.86 14.92 5.61
N SER A 99 -0.78 14.15 5.60
CA SER A 99 -0.24 13.51 6.81
C SER A 99 1.29 13.59 6.84
N ASN A 100 1.88 13.56 8.04
CA ASN A 100 3.33 13.44 8.24
C ASN A 100 3.87 12.03 7.92
N THR A 101 3.01 11.03 7.76
CA THR A 101 3.41 9.65 7.50
C THR A 101 2.98 9.23 6.10
N PRO A 102 3.87 8.64 5.28
CA PRO A 102 3.48 8.09 4.00
C PRO A 102 2.66 6.81 4.20
N GLY A 103 1.89 6.42 3.18
CA GLY A 103 1.07 5.22 3.24
C GLY A 103 0.61 4.70 1.89
N LEU A 104 -0.03 3.53 1.93
CA LEU A 104 -0.70 2.91 0.80
C LEU A 104 -2.18 2.71 1.11
N VAL A 105 -3.02 2.89 0.09
CA VAL A 105 -4.45 2.58 0.15
C VAL A 105 -4.73 1.45 -0.81
N TYR A 106 -5.42 0.42 -0.34
CA TYR A 106 -5.96 -0.62 -1.22
C TYR A 106 -7.47 -0.50 -1.29
N ILE A 107 -7.99 -0.40 -2.51
CA ILE A 107 -9.42 -0.35 -2.78
C ILE A 107 -9.96 -1.78 -2.78
N ILE A 108 -10.59 -2.17 -1.67
CA ILE A 108 -11.19 -3.50 -1.48
C ILE A 108 -12.44 -3.63 -2.37
N GLN A 109 -13.24 -2.56 -2.46
CA GLN A 109 -14.49 -2.54 -3.21
C GLN A 109 -14.81 -1.13 -3.68
N GLY A 110 -15.54 -1.04 -4.80
CA GLY A 110 -16.13 0.20 -5.31
C GLY A 110 -15.24 0.92 -6.31
N THR A 111 -15.73 2.05 -6.80
CA THR A 111 -15.06 2.91 -7.78
C THR A 111 -15.25 4.37 -7.42
N GLY A 112 -14.37 5.22 -7.91
CA GLY A 112 -14.48 6.65 -7.66
C GLY A 112 -13.30 7.42 -8.22
N VAL A 113 -13.11 8.61 -7.68
CA VAL A 113 -12.06 9.53 -8.09
C VAL A 113 -11.29 10.03 -6.88
N LEU A 114 -9.99 10.20 -7.06
CA LEU A 114 -9.11 10.77 -6.07
C LEU A 114 -8.29 11.89 -6.70
N GLY A 115 -7.97 12.90 -5.89
CA GLY A 115 -6.99 13.92 -6.24
C GLY A 115 -5.78 13.80 -5.33
N LEU A 116 -4.58 13.96 -5.90
CA LEU A 116 -3.36 14.27 -5.15
C LEU A 116 -2.85 15.62 -5.66
N THR A 117 -2.51 16.51 -4.75
CA THR A 117 -2.03 17.85 -5.10
C THR A 117 -0.53 17.92 -4.86
N PHE A 118 0.27 17.77 -5.91
CA PHE A 118 1.72 17.90 -5.83
C PHE A 118 2.11 19.38 -5.84
N PRO A 119 2.77 19.90 -4.78
CA PRO A 119 3.18 21.29 -4.72
C PRO A 119 4.07 21.67 -5.91
N GLY A 120 3.85 22.86 -6.48
CA GLY A 120 4.61 23.36 -7.64
C GLY A 120 4.14 22.84 -9.00
N CYS A 121 3.29 21.80 -9.05
CA CYS A 121 2.77 21.28 -10.31
C CYS A 121 1.62 22.12 -10.88
N PRO A 122 1.61 22.39 -12.20
CA PRO A 122 0.59 23.21 -12.83
C PRO A 122 -0.77 22.50 -12.88
N ALA A 123 -1.84 23.29 -12.95
CA ALA A 123 -3.19 22.79 -13.21
C ALA A 123 -3.33 22.36 -14.68
N THR A 124 -3.17 21.06 -14.94
CA THR A 124 -3.17 20.50 -16.29
C THR A 124 -4.56 20.18 -16.84
N TYR A 125 -5.60 20.17 -16.00
CA TYR A 125 -6.98 19.92 -16.41
C TYR A 125 -7.73 21.26 -16.42
N GLN A 126 -8.14 21.71 -17.61
CA GLN A 126 -8.71 23.04 -17.84
C GLN A 126 -10.01 22.95 -18.64
N LYS A 127 -11.03 23.74 -18.26
CA LYS A 127 -12.28 23.87 -19.04
C LYS A 127 -12.37 25.25 -19.70
N GLN A 128 -12.16 25.30 -21.02
CA GLN A 128 -12.40 26.50 -21.83
C GLN A 128 -13.77 26.39 -22.54
N PHE A 129 -14.62 27.42 -22.45
CA PHE A 129 -15.74 27.59 -23.37
C PHE A 129 -15.27 28.42 -24.57
N ARG A 130 -15.47 27.93 -25.81
CA ARG A 130 -15.49 28.83 -26.98
C ARG A 130 -16.84 29.52 -26.99
N HIS A 131 -16.89 30.83 -26.73
CA HIS A 131 -17.99 31.64 -27.22
C HIS A 131 -17.84 31.72 -28.74
N PHE A 132 -18.59 30.92 -29.49
CA PHE A 132 -18.84 31.20 -30.90
C PHE A 132 -19.94 32.27 -30.93
N GLY A 133 -19.54 33.52 -30.66
CA GLY A 133 -20.33 34.69 -31.01
C GLY A 133 -19.86 35.18 -32.38
N LEU A 134 -20.73 35.08 -33.37
CA LEU A 134 -20.64 35.88 -34.59
C LEU A 134 -20.75 37.35 -34.18
N GLU A 135 -19.68 38.11 -34.31
CA GLU A 135 -19.62 39.47 -34.86
C GLU A 135 -18.28 40.14 -34.55
N GLY A 136 -17.76 40.87 -35.54
CA GLY A 136 -16.44 41.46 -35.54
C GLY A 136 -16.25 42.55 -34.48
N GLY A 137 -15.00 42.72 -34.05
CA GLY A 137 -14.62 43.84 -33.21
C GLY A 137 -13.45 43.52 -32.27
N SER A 138 -12.34 44.18 -32.49
CA SER A 138 -11.14 44.21 -31.66
C SER A 138 -11.42 44.39 -30.16
N GLN A 139 -11.15 43.35 -29.36
CA GLN A 139 -10.64 43.48 -27.99
C GLN A 139 -10.04 42.16 -27.52
N ARG A 140 -8.74 42.20 -27.15
CA ARG A 140 -8.08 41.15 -26.35
C ARG A 140 -8.77 41.07 -24.99
N GLN A 141 -9.87 40.33 -24.87
CA GLN A 141 -10.40 39.90 -23.58
C GLN A 141 -9.91 38.48 -23.32
N GLY A 142 -9.03 38.35 -22.33
CA GLY A 142 -8.47 37.08 -21.89
C GLY A 142 -9.57 36.06 -21.61
N LYS A 143 -9.40 34.85 -22.16
CA LYS A 143 -10.27 33.70 -21.89
C LYS A 143 -10.42 33.52 -20.38
N LYS A 144 -11.59 33.80 -19.82
CA LYS A 144 -11.90 33.53 -18.41
C LYS A 144 -12.04 32.02 -18.23
N LEU A 145 -10.96 31.35 -17.85
CA LEU A 145 -10.96 29.94 -17.47
C LEU A 145 -11.93 29.75 -16.30
N ARG A 146 -12.88 28.80 -16.44
CA ARG A 146 -13.97 28.63 -15.47
C ARG A 146 -13.54 27.79 -14.26
N ASP A 147 -12.60 26.88 -14.46
CA ASP A 147 -12.00 26.01 -13.45
C ASP A 147 -10.72 25.37 -14.02
N GLU A 148 -9.73 25.20 -13.16
CA GLU A 148 -8.44 24.55 -13.45
C GLU A 148 -8.02 23.72 -12.23
N ASN A 149 -7.59 22.48 -12.45
CA ASN A 149 -7.07 21.63 -11.37
C ASN A 149 -5.94 20.72 -11.85
N GLN A 150 -5.22 20.14 -10.89
CA GLN A 150 -4.29 19.06 -11.17
C GLN A 150 -5.03 17.79 -11.57
N LYS A 151 -4.29 16.83 -12.14
CA LYS A 151 -4.81 15.57 -12.65
C LYS A 151 -5.65 14.83 -11.60
N ILE A 152 -6.86 14.45 -12.00
CA ILE A 152 -7.76 13.61 -11.21
C ILE A 152 -7.55 12.15 -11.64
N HIS A 153 -7.48 11.25 -10.67
CA HIS A 153 -7.28 9.82 -10.93
C HIS A 153 -8.55 9.05 -10.64
N GLN A 154 -9.03 8.29 -11.63
CA GLN A 154 -10.07 7.29 -11.41
C GLN A 154 -9.47 6.06 -10.75
N PHE A 155 -10.15 5.55 -9.72
CA PHE A 155 -9.79 4.33 -9.02
C PHE A 155 -10.93 3.32 -9.04
N ARG A 156 -10.56 2.05 -8.90
CA ARG A 156 -11.48 0.91 -8.83
C ARG A 156 -10.97 -0.15 -7.87
N GLN A 157 -11.82 -1.14 -7.60
CA GLN A 157 -11.43 -2.34 -6.86
C GLN A 157 -10.12 -2.93 -7.39
N GLY A 158 -9.24 -3.28 -6.45
CA GLY A 158 -7.92 -3.83 -6.74
C GLY A 158 -6.82 -2.79 -6.97
N ASP A 159 -7.15 -1.49 -7.00
CA ASP A 159 -6.14 -0.45 -7.07
C ASP A 159 -5.39 -0.27 -5.74
N VAL A 160 -4.08 -0.11 -5.84
CA VAL A 160 -3.21 0.39 -4.78
C VAL A 160 -2.87 1.85 -5.10
N VAL A 161 -3.23 2.76 -4.20
CA VAL A 161 -2.94 4.20 -4.29
C VAL A 161 -1.79 4.51 -3.34
N ALA A 162 -0.81 5.29 -3.80
CA ALA A 162 0.30 5.75 -2.98
C ALA A 162 0.02 7.14 -2.41
N LEU A 163 0.24 7.31 -1.10
CA LEU A 163 0.07 8.57 -0.38
C LEU A 163 1.42 9.01 0.20
N PRO A 164 2.20 9.86 -0.49
CA PRO A 164 3.43 10.40 0.08
C PRO A 164 3.14 11.34 1.26
N SER A 165 4.09 11.44 2.18
CA SER A 165 4.01 12.39 3.30
C SER A 165 3.90 13.82 2.80
N GLY A 166 3.06 14.64 3.44
CA GLY A 166 2.85 16.04 3.13
C GLY A 166 1.99 16.33 1.89
N ILE A 167 1.62 15.34 1.08
CA ILE A 167 0.84 15.55 -0.14
C ILE A 167 -0.67 15.55 0.17
N PRO A 168 -1.39 16.67 -0.09
CA PRO A 168 -2.83 16.72 0.07
C PRO A 168 -3.55 15.74 -0.86
N HIS A 169 -4.52 15.04 -0.31
CA HIS A 169 -5.34 14.10 -1.05
C HIS A 169 -6.80 14.09 -0.57
N TRP A 170 -7.70 13.71 -1.46
CA TRP A 170 -9.13 13.53 -1.21
C TRP A 170 -9.67 12.38 -2.07
N PHE A 171 -10.79 11.78 -1.63
CA PHE A 171 -11.44 10.67 -2.33
C PHE A 171 -12.93 10.94 -2.45
N TYR A 172 -13.52 10.67 -3.60
CA TYR A 172 -14.94 10.82 -3.86
C TYR A 172 -15.50 9.54 -4.47
N ASN A 173 -16.61 9.06 -3.91
CA ASN A 173 -17.33 7.90 -4.43
C ASN A 173 -18.29 8.35 -5.55
N GLU A 174 -17.93 8.01 -6.81
CA GLU A 174 -18.78 8.25 -7.98
C GLU A 174 -19.72 7.08 -8.28
N GLY A 175 -19.52 5.92 -7.65
CA GLY A 175 -20.31 4.72 -7.89
C GLY A 175 -21.57 4.63 -7.02
N ASP A 176 -22.41 3.66 -7.36
CA ASP A 176 -23.67 3.39 -6.66
C ASP A 176 -23.51 2.48 -5.44
N THR A 177 -22.32 1.88 -5.28
CA THR A 177 -21.98 1.03 -4.14
C THR A 177 -20.98 1.74 -3.22
N PRO A 178 -20.97 1.46 -1.90
CA PRO A 178 -19.95 1.99 -1.02
C PRO A 178 -18.53 1.62 -1.48
N VAL A 179 -17.62 2.59 -1.42
CA VAL A 179 -16.18 2.34 -1.56
C VAL A 179 -15.67 1.85 -0.21
N VAL A 180 -14.97 0.72 -0.21
CA VAL A 180 -14.29 0.18 0.97
C VAL A 180 -12.79 0.22 0.70
N ALA A 181 -12.06 0.99 1.50
CA ALA A 181 -10.64 1.23 1.31
C ALA A 181 -9.86 0.99 2.61
N LEU A 182 -8.76 0.25 2.51
CA LEU A 182 -7.84 0.01 3.63
C LEU A 182 -6.61 0.89 3.47
N PHE A 183 -6.37 1.76 4.43
CA PHE A 183 -5.22 2.66 4.49
C PHE A 183 -4.20 2.08 5.47
N VAL A 184 -2.96 1.98 5.04
CA VAL A 184 -1.83 1.53 5.85
C VAL A 184 -0.73 2.59 5.78
N PHE A 185 -0.38 3.16 6.93
CA PHE A 185 0.63 4.20 7.05
C PHE A 185 1.90 3.66 7.73
N ASP A 186 3.05 4.10 7.24
CA ASP A 186 4.36 3.84 7.84
C ASP A 186 4.74 5.00 8.77
N VAL A 187 4.54 4.79 10.07
CA VAL A 187 4.77 5.79 11.11
C VAL A 187 6.25 5.98 11.39
N ASN A 188 7.07 4.93 11.27
CA ASN A 188 8.52 4.96 11.51
C ASN A 188 9.31 5.25 10.24
N ASN A 189 8.64 5.69 9.18
CA ASN A 189 9.29 6.10 7.94
C ASN A 189 10.16 7.33 8.17
N ASN A 190 11.33 7.39 7.54
CA ASN A 190 12.21 8.58 7.63
C ASN A 190 11.56 9.89 7.14
N ALA A 191 10.50 9.81 6.32
CA ALA A 191 9.72 10.99 5.93
C ALA A 191 8.93 11.60 7.10
N ASN A 192 8.68 10.85 8.18
CA ASN A 192 8.07 11.36 9.40
C ASN A 192 9.16 11.91 10.34
N GLN A 193 9.37 13.22 10.30
CA GLN A 193 10.36 13.92 11.14
C GLN A 193 9.79 14.46 12.46
N LEU A 194 8.53 14.14 12.77
CA LEU A 194 7.86 14.63 13.97
C LEU A 194 8.04 13.64 15.12
N GLU A 195 6.93 13.14 15.65
CA GLU A 195 6.87 12.11 16.68
C GLU A 195 6.46 10.77 16.03
N PRO A 196 6.71 9.61 16.67
CA PRO A 196 6.34 8.29 16.15
C PRO A 196 4.82 8.05 16.28
N ARG A 197 4.03 8.96 15.69
CA ARG A 197 2.58 8.96 15.63
C ARG A 197 2.15 9.58 14.31
N GLN A 198 1.11 9.01 13.70
CA GLN A 198 0.45 9.66 12.58
C GLN A 198 -0.33 10.90 13.05
N LYS A 199 -0.12 11.99 12.33
CA LYS A 199 -0.90 13.22 12.39
C LYS A 199 -1.58 13.41 11.04
N GLU A 200 -2.88 13.68 11.08
CA GLU A 200 -3.63 14.16 9.92
C GLU A 200 -3.79 15.68 10.05
N PHE A 201 -3.54 16.38 8.96
CA PHE A 201 -3.75 17.82 8.83
C PHE A 201 -4.92 18.02 7.86
N LEU A 202 -6.08 18.33 8.40
CA LEU A 202 -7.30 18.52 7.61
C LEU A 202 -7.27 19.90 6.95
N LEU A 203 -7.61 19.97 5.66
CA LEU A 203 -7.78 21.23 4.94
C LEU A 203 -9.24 21.70 4.93
N ALA A 204 -10.17 20.85 5.36
CA ALA A 204 -11.58 21.19 5.47
C ALA A 204 -12.24 20.35 6.56
N GLY A 205 -13.42 20.78 6.99
CA GLY A 205 -14.21 20.09 7.99
C GLY A 205 -13.72 20.34 9.41
N ASN A 206 -14.40 19.71 10.34
CA ASN A 206 -14.13 19.82 11.75
C ASN A 206 -14.62 18.54 12.43
N ASN A 207 -13.72 17.86 13.13
CA ASN A 207 -14.06 16.69 13.92
C ASN A 207 -14.07 17.10 15.39
N ILE A 208 -15.25 17.48 15.87
CA ILE A 208 -15.51 17.64 17.30
C ILE A 208 -15.92 16.27 17.83
N GLU A 209 -15.12 15.68 18.71
CA GLU A 209 -15.51 14.43 19.38
C GLU A 209 -16.87 14.61 20.08
N GLN A 210 -17.82 13.76 19.73
CA GLN A 210 -18.86 13.34 20.67
C GLN A 210 -18.18 12.51 21.76
N GLN A 211 -18.31 12.97 23.00
CA GLN A 211 -17.76 12.39 24.22
C GLN A 211 -17.85 10.85 24.21
N VAL A 212 -16.69 10.17 24.10
CA VAL A 212 -16.55 8.77 24.51
C VAL A 212 -15.74 8.77 25.80
N SER A 213 -16.33 8.19 26.84
CA SER A 213 -15.99 8.26 28.27
C SER A 213 -14.68 7.56 28.68
N ASN A 214 -13.67 7.46 27.79
CA ASN A 214 -12.41 6.79 28.10
C ASN A 214 -11.19 7.70 27.84
N PRO A 215 -10.60 8.31 28.89
CA PRO A 215 -9.45 9.22 28.76
C PRO A 215 -8.20 8.55 28.17
N SER A 216 -8.16 7.22 28.19
CA SER A 216 -7.07 6.40 27.68
C SER A 216 -7.04 6.29 26.15
N ILE A 217 -7.98 6.90 25.41
CA ILE A 217 -8.19 6.69 23.96
C ILE A 217 -8.42 8.04 23.24
N ASN A 218 -7.53 9.03 23.41
CA ASN A 218 -7.60 10.32 22.69
C ASN A 218 -6.45 10.52 21.68
N LYS A 219 -6.79 11.09 20.51
CA LYS A 219 -5.99 11.98 19.59
C LYS A 219 -6.20 11.77 18.07
N HIS A 220 -7.43 11.56 17.59
CA HIS A 220 -7.72 11.84 16.16
C HIS A 220 -8.75 12.97 15.96
N SER A 221 -9.15 13.64 17.03
CA SER A 221 -9.84 14.93 16.95
C SER A 221 -8.89 15.98 16.35
N GLY A 222 -9.23 16.50 15.19
CA GLY A 222 -8.50 17.56 14.52
C GLY A 222 -9.48 18.57 13.97
N GLN A 223 -9.33 19.84 14.38
CA GLN A 223 -9.86 20.94 13.60
C GLN A 223 -9.02 21.09 12.33
N ASN A 224 -9.60 21.62 11.26
CA ASN A 224 -8.78 21.93 10.09
C ASN A 224 -7.72 22.99 10.41
N ILE A 225 -6.65 23.00 9.62
CA ILE A 225 -5.49 23.87 9.86
C ILE A 225 -5.83 25.37 9.84
N PHE A 226 -6.91 25.76 9.17
CA PHE A 226 -7.31 27.16 9.06
C PHE A 226 -7.85 27.72 10.37
N ASN A 227 -8.35 26.86 11.26
CA ASN A 227 -8.88 27.24 12.56
C ASN A 227 -7.82 27.91 13.45
N GLY A 228 -6.54 27.56 13.28
CA GLY A 228 -5.44 28.13 14.05
C GLY A 228 -5.06 29.56 13.68
N PHE A 229 -5.56 30.11 12.56
CA PHE A 229 -5.24 31.47 12.13
C PHE A 229 -6.27 32.49 12.63
N ASN A 230 -5.82 33.73 12.87
CA ASN A 230 -6.72 34.86 13.05
C ASN A 230 -7.58 35.05 11.78
N THR A 231 -8.89 35.24 11.98
CA THR A 231 -9.87 35.29 10.88
C THR A 231 -9.63 36.46 9.94
N GLU A 232 -9.33 37.64 10.50
CA GLU A 232 -9.12 38.88 9.75
C GLU A 232 -7.84 38.78 8.91
N LEU A 233 -6.73 38.35 9.52
CA LEU A 233 -5.44 38.17 8.83
C LEU A 233 -5.52 37.09 7.73
N LEU A 234 -6.22 35.97 7.99
CA LEU A 234 -6.42 34.94 6.97
C LEU A 234 -7.31 35.43 5.83
N SER A 235 -8.32 36.27 6.13
CA SER A 235 -9.17 36.89 5.11
C SER A 235 -8.39 37.84 4.20
N GLU A 236 -7.48 38.63 4.78
CA GLU A 236 -6.58 39.51 4.05
C GLU A 236 -5.61 38.71 3.17
N ALA A 237 -4.94 37.70 3.74
CA ALA A 237 -3.96 36.87 3.02
C ALA A 237 -4.57 36.12 1.81
N LEU A 238 -5.84 35.69 1.92
CA LEU A 238 -6.56 34.99 0.85
C LEU A 238 -7.32 35.95 -0.09
N GLY A 239 -7.42 37.24 0.24
CA GLY A 239 -8.21 38.20 -0.52
C GLY A 239 -9.71 37.87 -0.56
N VAL A 240 -10.25 37.27 0.50
CA VAL A 240 -11.68 36.88 0.60
C VAL A 240 -12.35 37.58 1.77
N ASN A 241 -13.68 37.66 1.75
CA ASN A 241 -14.40 38.24 2.88
C ASN A 241 -14.33 37.37 4.14
N ILE A 242 -14.45 38.01 5.30
CA ILE A 242 -14.42 37.36 6.63
C ILE A 242 -15.45 36.22 6.74
N GLY A 243 -16.63 36.35 6.12
CA GLY A 243 -17.65 35.30 6.12
C GLY A 243 -17.24 34.02 5.39
N VAL A 244 -16.47 34.13 4.31
CA VAL A 244 -15.85 32.99 3.60
C VAL A 244 -14.74 32.39 4.47
N THR A 245 -13.91 33.21 5.10
CA THR A 245 -12.86 32.72 6.02
C THR A 245 -13.44 31.95 7.20
N ARG A 246 -14.51 32.44 7.83
CA ARG A 246 -15.21 31.71 8.91
C ARG A 246 -15.75 30.36 8.44
N ARG A 247 -16.23 30.26 7.19
CA ARG A 247 -16.67 28.98 6.59
C ARG A 247 -15.50 28.05 6.33
N LEU A 248 -14.36 28.56 5.84
CA LEU A 248 -13.13 27.79 5.65
C LEU A 248 -12.67 27.14 6.97
N GLN A 249 -12.70 27.90 8.07
CA GLN A 249 -12.36 27.42 9.41
C GLN A 249 -13.32 26.36 9.97
N SER A 250 -14.50 26.18 9.37
CA SER A 250 -15.45 25.10 9.65
C SER A 250 -15.82 24.92 11.13
N GLN A 251 -15.75 25.97 11.96
CA GLN A 251 -15.96 25.88 13.41
C GLN A 251 -17.30 25.25 13.82
N ASN A 252 -18.34 25.44 13.00
CA ASN A 252 -19.69 24.93 13.25
C ASN A 252 -20.06 23.72 12.36
N ASP A 253 -19.11 23.16 11.63
CA ASP A 253 -19.35 21.98 10.81
C ASP A 253 -19.27 20.71 11.67
N ARG A 254 -20.32 19.89 11.63
CA ARG A 254 -20.42 18.63 12.40
C ARG A 254 -20.59 17.40 11.50
N ARG A 255 -20.35 17.55 10.19
CA ARG A 255 -20.52 16.47 9.21
C ARG A 255 -19.40 15.43 9.27
N GLY A 256 -18.31 15.74 9.97
CA GLY A 256 -17.13 14.89 10.09
C GLY A 256 -16.23 14.94 8.85
N ASP A 257 -15.48 13.87 8.63
CA ASP A 257 -14.44 13.77 7.61
C ASP A 257 -14.94 13.35 6.23
N ILE A 258 -16.10 12.70 6.18
CA ILE A 258 -16.72 12.16 4.97
C ILE A 258 -18.09 12.80 4.83
N ILE A 259 -18.21 13.73 3.89
CA ILE A 259 -19.42 14.54 3.70
C ILE A 259 -20.22 14.09 2.48
N ARG A 260 -21.53 14.38 2.44
CA ARG A 260 -22.38 14.08 1.30
C ARG A 260 -22.39 15.21 0.28
N VAL A 261 -22.17 14.89 -0.99
CA VAL A 261 -22.29 15.83 -2.11
C VAL A 261 -23.64 15.66 -2.81
N LYS A 262 -24.67 16.35 -2.32
CA LYS A 262 -26.09 16.16 -2.73
C LYS A 262 -26.37 16.13 -4.24
N ASN A 263 -25.61 16.90 -5.03
CA ASN A 263 -25.85 17.07 -6.47
C ASN A 263 -24.74 16.46 -7.34
N GLY A 264 -23.94 15.55 -6.76
CA GLY A 264 -22.75 15.00 -7.39
C GLY A 264 -21.61 16.01 -7.48
N LEU A 265 -20.37 15.51 -7.39
CA LEU A 265 -19.17 16.34 -7.53
C LEU A 265 -18.94 16.67 -9.01
N ARG A 266 -18.88 17.96 -9.34
CA ARG A 266 -18.63 18.43 -10.71
C ARG A 266 -17.12 18.57 -10.91
N LEU A 267 -16.54 17.66 -11.68
CA LEU A 267 -15.10 17.62 -11.95
C LEU A 267 -14.81 17.79 -13.45
N ILE A 268 -13.66 18.40 -13.76
CA ILE A 268 -13.10 18.36 -15.11
C ILE A 268 -12.44 16.99 -15.25
N LYS A 269 -13.01 16.10 -16.04
CA LYS A 269 -12.41 14.79 -16.33
C LYS A 269 -12.51 14.48 -17.83
N PRO A 270 -11.49 13.85 -18.44
CA PRO A 270 -11.60 13.35 -19.79
C PRO A 270 -12.71 12.30 -19.86
N THR A 271 -13.49 12.29 -20.93
CA THR A 271 -14.40 11.17 -21.24
C THR A 271 -13.53 10.00 -21.71
N ILE A 272 -13.24 9.05 -20.82
CA ILE A 272 -12.48 7.84 -21.16
C ILE A 272 -13.46 6.70 -21.39
N THR A 273 -13.43 6.07 -22.57
CA THR A 273 -14.17 4.84 -22.82
C THR A 273 -13.46 3.64 -22.20
N GLN A 274 -14.19 2.62 -21.75
CA GLN A 274 -13.61 1.41 -21.12
C GLN A 274 -12.54 0.73 -22.00
N GLN A 275 -12.68 0.79 -23.34
CA GLN A 275 -11.65 0.31 -24.27
C GLN A 275 -10.33 1.10 -24.14
N GLN A 276 -10.40 2.44 -23.98
CA GLN A 276 -9.24 3.32 -23.83
C GLN A 276 -8.54 3.16 -22.48
N GLU A 277 -9.24 2.77 -21.41
CA GLU A 277 -8.59 2.46 -20.12
C GLU A 277 -7.70 1.21 -20.21
N GLN A 278 -8.18 0.15 -20.87
CA GLN A 278 -7.40 -1.07 -21.08
C GLN A 278 -6.21 -0.82 -22.02
N THR A 279 -6.41 -0.02 -23.08
CA THR A 279 -5.30 0.37 -23.96
C THR A 279 -4.33 1.33 -23.27
N GLN A 280 -4.77 2.24 -22.39
CA GLN A 280 -3.85 3.10 -21.62
C GLN A 280 -2.99 2.27 -20.65
N ASP A 281 -3.56 1.32 -19.91
CA ASP A 281 -2.78 0.43 -19.05
C ASP A 281 -1.76 -0.39 -19.87
N GLN A 282 -2.09 -0.79 -21.11
CA GLN A 282 -1.21 -1.55 -22.02
C GLN A 282 -0.15 -0.68 -22.73
N TYR A 283 -0.50 0.50 -23.27
CA TYR A 283 0.44 1.42 -23.91
C TYR A 283 1.41 2.06 -22.90
N GLN A 284 0.95 2.35 -21.68
CA GLN A 284 1.82 2.88 -20.63
C GLN A 284 2.86 1.84 -20.17
N GLN A 285 2.56 0.54 -20.23
CA GLN A 285 3.54 -0.54 -20.02
C GLN A 285 4.60 -0.64 -21.12
N ILE A 286 4.27 -0.35 -22.37
CA ILE A 286 5.25 -0.33 -23.46
C ILE A 286 6.26 0.81 -23.26
N GLN A 287 5.84 1.96 -22.72
CA GLN A 287 6.76 3.02 -22.29
C GLN A 287 7.69 2.56 -21.15
N TYR A 288 7.17 1.85 -20.13
CA TYR A 288 7.99 1.26 -19.05
C TYR A 288 9.08 0.31 -19.57
N HIS A 289 8.79 -0.53 -20.58
CA HIS A 289 9.81 -1.40 -21.20
C HIS A 289 10.83 -0.64 -22.04
N ARG A 290 10.49 0.53 -22.58
CA ARG A 290 11.40 1.35 -23.38
C ARG A 290 12.37 2.15 -22.49
N GLU A 291 11.93 2.60 -21.32
CA GLU A 291 12.74 3.33 -20.34
C GLU A 291 13.80 2.45 -19.64
N GLN A 292 13.60 1.13 -19.54
CA GLN A 292 14.62 0.22 -19.00
C GLN A 292 15.87 0.09 -19.90
N ARG A 293 15.79 0.45 -21.19
CA ARG A 293 16.94 0.41 -22.11
C ARG A 293 17.77 1.69 -22.16
N SER A 294 17.29 2.80 -21.59
CA SER A 294 17.99 4.09 -21.61
C SER A 294 18.59 4.41 -20.24
N THR A 295 19.67 3.72 -19.89
CA THR A 295 20.59 4.16 -18.83
C THR A 295 21.46 5.31 -19.35
N SER A 296 20.90 6.50 -19.60
CA SER A 296 21.66 7.75 -19.82
C SER A 296 20.71 8.92 -20.12
N LYS A 297 20.89 10.04 -19.40
CA LYS A 297 20.30 11.38 -19.59
C LYS A 297 18.82 11.56 -19.20
N TYR A 298 18.59 11.70 -17.89
CA TYR A 298 17.48 12.51 -17.39
C TYR A 298 17.84 14.00 -17.57
N ASN A 299 17.37 14.60 -18.66
CA ASN A 299 17.38 16.06 -18.82
C ASN A 299 15.95 16.56 -18.56
N GLY A 300 15.77 17.35 -17.49
CA GLY A 300 14.50 18.02 -17.17
C GLY A 300 13.83 17.48 -15.92
N LEU A 301 14.08 18.11 -14.78
CA LEU A 301 13.49 17.77 -13.47
C LEU A 301 11.98 18.09 -13.36
N ASP A 302 11.36 18.71 -14.37
CA ASP A 302 9.98 19.22 -14.28
C ASP A 302 8.91 18.37 -14.99
N GLU A 303 9.25 17.49 -15.95
CA GLU A 303 8.21 16.82 -16.77
C GLU A 303 7.71 15.47 -16.22
N ASN A 304 8.44 14.80 -15.32
CA ASN A 304 8.07 13.45 -14.84
C ASN A 304 7.48 13.39 -13.42
N PHE A 305 7.74 14.37 -12.55
CA PHE A 305 7.23 14.34 -11.17
C PHE A 305 5.73 14.67 -11.13
N CYS A 306 5.29 15.71 -11.83
CA CYS A 306 3.89 16.13 -11.86
C CYS A 306 2.95 15.16 -12.60
N ALA A 307 3.52 14.30 -13.45
CA ALA A 307 2.80 13.26 -14.17
C ALA A 307 2.91 11.88 -13.50
N ILE A 308 3.52 11.79 -12.31
CA ILE A 308 3.77 10.52 -11.64
C ILE A 308 2.47 9.73 -11.44
N ARG A 309 2.54 8.42 -11.67
CA ARG A 309 1.38 7.54 -11.48
C ARG A 309 1.07 7.46 -9.98
N ALA A 310 -0.16 7.82 -9.62
CA ALA A 310 -0.65 7.80 -8.25
C ALA A 310 -1.26 6.46 -7.80
N ARG A 311 -1.69 5.62 -8.75
CA ARG A 311 -2.37 4.34 -8.47
C ARG A 311 -2.03 3.25 -9.49
N LEU A 312 -1.99 1.99 -9.08
CA LEU A 312 -1.84 0.83 -9.96
C LEU A 312 -2.77 -0.31 -9.52
N ASN A 313 -3.40 -1.00 -10.47
CA ASN A 313 -4.21 -2.19 -10.16
C ASN A 313 -3.32 -3.41 -9.91
N ILE A 314 -3.32 -3.94 -8.68
CA ILE A 314 -2.53 -5.13 -8.31
C ILE A 314 -3.26 -6.44 -8.60
N GLU A 315 -4.55 -6.39 -8.91
CA GLU A 315 -5.40 -7.59 -9.06
C GLU A 315 -5.46 -8.13 -10.49
N ASN A 316 -4.97 -7.41 -11.49
CA ASN A 316 -4.93 -7.88 -12.87
C ASN A 316 -4.19 -9.23 -12.97
N PRO A 317 -4.88 -10.32 -13.36
CA PRO A 317 -4.27 -11.65 -13.45
C PRO A 317 -3.09 -11.72 -14.43
N ASN A 318 -3.12 -10.90 -15.49
CA ASN A 318 -2.06 -10.87 -16.50
C ASN A 318 -0.74 -10.30 -15.96
N HIS A 319 -0.75 -9.68 -14.79
CA HIS A 319 0.42 -9.07 -14.17
C HIS A 319 0.97 -9.89 -12.99
N ALA A 320 0.49 -11.12 -12.80
CA ALA A 320 1.00 -12.02 -11.77
C ALA A 320 2.47 -12.36 -12.03
N ASP A 321 3.30 -12.26 -10.99
CA ASP A 321 4.72 -12.64 -11.07
C ASP A 321 4.92 -14.15 -11.04
N THR A 322 4.06 -14.83 -10.30
CA THR A 322 4.05 -16.29 -10.25
C THR A 322 2.61 -16.77 -10.36
N TYR A 323 2.42 -17.81 -11.16
CA TYR A 323 1.13 -18.42 -11.40
C TYR A 323 1.29 -19.93 -11.47
N ASN A 324 0.45 -20.62 -10.71
CA ASN A 324 0.26 -22.06 -10.78
C ASN A 324 -1.24 -22.32 -10.97
N PRO A 325 -1.66 -22.90 -12.11
CA PRO A 325 -3.07 -23.06 -12.45
C PRO A 325 -3.85 -23.96 -11.48
N ARG A 326 -3.17 -24.72 -10.63
CA ARG A 326 -3.79 -25.60 -9.62
C ARG A 326 -3.56 -25.15 -8.19
N ALA A 327 -2.89 -24.02 -7.97
CA ALA A 327 -2.56 -23.56 -6.62
C ALA A 327 -2.82 -22.07 -6.37
N GLY A 328 -2.62 -21.19 -7.36
CA GLY A 328 -2.88 -19.77 -7.19
C GLY A 328 -1.93 -18.85 -7.94
N ARG A 329 -2.03 -17.56 -7.62
CA ARG A 329 -1.25 -16.46 -8.20
C ARG A 329 -0.72 -15.50 -7.14
N ILE A 330 0.45 -14.93 -7.41
CA ILE A 330 1.09 -13.91 -6.57
C ILE A 330 1.50 -12.74 -7.46
N THR A 331 1.09 -11.53 -7.08
CA THR A 331 1.49 -10.28 -7.72
C THR A 331 2.21 -9.41 -6.69
N ASN A 332 3.47 -9.09 -6.94
CA ASN A 332 4.26 -8.15 -6.17
C ASN A 332 4.19 -6.77 -6.83
N LEU A 333 3.97 -5.75 -6.02
CA LEU A 333 3.96 -4.35 -6.40
C LEU A 333 5.07 -3.63 -5.63
N ASN A 334 6.18 -3.39 -6.32
CA ASN A 334 7.39 -2.75 -5.82
C ASN A 334 7.70 -1.49 -6.63
N SER A 335 8.80 -0.79 -6.28
CA SER A 335 9.12 0.48 -6.94
C SER A 335 9.58 0.35 -8.39
N GLN A 336 9.94 -0.85 -8.85
CA GLN A 336 10.22 -1.11 -10.26
C GLN A 336 8.94 -1.09 -11.11
N LYS A 337 7.82 -1.60 -10.58
CA LYS A 337 6.51 -1.59 -11.26
C LYS A 337 5.71 -0.30 -11.02
N PHE A 338 5.99 0.38 -9.92
CA PHE A 338 5.23 1.55 -9.48
C PHE A 338 6.17 2.54 -8.79
N SER A 339 6.80 3.40 -9.59
CA SER A 339 7.93 4.26 -9.19
C SER A 339 7.66 5.18 -7.99
N ILE A 340 6.41 5.62 -7.79
CA ILE A 340 6.01 6.43 -6.62
C ILE A 340 6.26 5.71 -5.28
N LEU A 341 6.40 4.38 -5.29
CA LEU A 341 6.78 3.62 -4.10
C LEU A 341 8.19 3.96 -3.60
N ASN A 342 9.07 4.55 -4.42
CA ASN A 342 10.32 5.13 -3.93
C ASN A 342 10.10 6.37 -3.04
N LEU A 343 8.97 7.07 -3.16
CA LEU A 343 8.64 8.18 -2.26
C LEU A 343 7.98 7.67 -0.97
N VAL A 344 7.11 6.67 -1.09
CA VAL A 344 6.37 6.10 0.06
C VAL A 344 7.22 5.11 0.86
N GLN A 345 8.24 4.49 0.24
CA GLN A 345 9.11 3.48 0.82
C GLN A 345 8.34 2.24 1.34
N MET A 346 7.25 1.89 0.68
CA MET A 346 6.43 0.71 0.97
C MET A 346 6.16 -0.08 -0.31
N SER A 347 5.80 -1.35 -0.18
CA SER A 347 5.36 -2.21 -1.27
C SER A 347 4.10 -2.99 -0.88
N ALA A 348 3.48 -3.66 -1.85
CA ALA A 348 2.35 -4.53 -1.60
C ALA A 348 2.49 -5.86 -2.34
N THR A 349 1.93 -6.94 -1.78
CA THR A 349 1.84 -8.24 -2.44
C THR A 349 0.40 -8.72 -2.39
N ARG A 350 -0.19 -8.99 -3.55
CA ARG A 350 -1.51 -9.63 -3.68
C ARG A 350 -1.33 -11.13 -3.88
N VAL A 351 -2.01 -11.93 -3.07
CA VAL A 351 -1.97 -13.40 -3.19
C VAL A 351 -3.39 -13.95 -3.28
N ASN A 352 -3.61 -14.83 -4.24
CA ASN A 352 -4.83 -15.61 -4.39
C ASN A 352 -4.45 -17.09 -4.45
N LEU A 353 -4.78 -17.84 -3.41
CA LEU A 353 -4.60 -19.29 -3.30
C LEU A 353 -5.92 -19.99 -3.58
N TYR A 354 -5.86 -21.04 -4.39
CA TYR A 354 -6.99 -21.93 -4.64
C TYR A 354 -7.21 -22.89 -3.48
N GLN A 355 -8.31 -23.62 -3.57
CA GLN A 355 -8.72 -24.61 -2.58
C GLN A 355 -7.55 -25.51 -2.15
N ASN A 356 -7.35 -25.63 -0.84
CA ASN A 356 -6.32 -26.47 -0.21
C ASN A 356 -4.87 -26.19 -0.62
N ALA A 357 -4.60 -25.14 -1.41
CA ALA A 357 -3.27 -24.79 -1.85
C ALA A 357 -2.42 -24.30 -0.68
N ILE A 358 -1.11 -24.56 -0.76
CA ILE A 358 -0.15 -24.16 0.28
C ILE A 358 0.74 -23.09 -0.32
N LEU A 359 0.90 -21.97 0.38
CA LEU A 359 1.97 -21.03 0.07
C LEU A 359 3.26 -21.54 0.72
N SER A 360 4.32 -21.70 -0.08
CA SER A 360 5.64 -22.14 0.36
C SER A 360 6.05 -21.39 1.63
N PRO A 361 6.49 -22.07 2.70
CA PRO A 361 6.94 -21.38 3.90
C PRO A 361 8.05 -20.39 3.57
N PHE A 362 7.99 -19.18 4.13
CA PHE A 362 8.94 -18.12 3.80
C PHE A 362 9.12 -17.14 4.95
N TRP A 363 10.17 -16.33 4.90
CA TRP A 363 10.30 -15.13 5.73
C TRP A 363 10.52 -13.89 4.88
N ASN A 364 10.13 -12.72 5.38
CA ASN A 364 10.45 -11.43 4.76
C ASN A 364 11.84 -11.00 5.19
N ILE A 365 12.73 -10.73 4.23
CA ILE A 365 14.16 -10.44 4.48
C ILE A 365 14.36 -9.03 5.02
N ASN A 366 13.69 -8.03 4.44
CA ASN A 366 13.95 -6.61 4.64
C ASN A 366 12.68 -5.79 4.97
N ALA A 367 11.58 -6.43 5.36
CA ALA A 367 10.32 -5.75 5.64
C ALA A 367 9.47 -6.48 6.69
N HIS A 368 8.68 -5.73 7.47
CA HIS A 368 7.51 -6.29 8.13
C HIS A 368 6.39 -6.44 7.10
N SER A 369 5.41 -7.31 7.39
CA SER A 369 4.28 -7.56 6.52
C SER A 369 2.96 -7.47 7.27
N LEU A 370 2.07 -6.60 6.81
CA LEU A 370 0.71 -6.45 7.32
C LEU A 370 -0.24 -7.15 6.36
N VAL A 371 -0.77 -8.30 6.75
CA VAL A 371 -1.57 -9.20 5.92
C VAL A 371 -3.05 -8.97 6.22
N TYR A 372 -3.79 -8.36 5.30
CA TYR A 372 -5.23 -8.17 5.40
C TYR A 372 -5.98 -9.17 4.52
N ILE A 373 -6.94 -9.88 5.12
CA ILE A 373 -7.67 -10.96 4.46
C ILE A 373 -8.89 -10.38 3.76
N ILE A 374 -8.99 -10.65 2.46
CA ILE A 374 -10.03 -10.12 1.58
C ILE A 374 -11.17 -11.13 1.46
N GLN A 375 -10.84 -12.39 1.12
CA GLN A 375 -11.82 -13.45 0.90
C GLN A 375 -11.25 -14.80 1.30
N GLY A 376 -12.13 -15.70 1.72
CA GLY A 376 -11.80 -17.08 2.05
C GLY A 376 -11.08 -17.20 3.39
N ARG A 377 -10.51 -18.39 3.65
CA ARG A 377 -9.87 -18.73 4.92
C ARG A 377 -8.57 -19.49 4.70
N ALA A 378 -7.65 -19.33 5.64
CA ALA A 378 -6.44 -20.13 5.66
C ALA A 378 -5.99 -20.44 7.07
N ARG A 379 -5.48 -21.66 7.25
CA ARG A 379 -4.67 -21.99 8.41
C ARG A 379 -3.29 -21.36 8.24
N VAL A 380 -2.90 -20.55 9.19
CA VAL A 380 -1.64 -19.81 9.19
C VAL A 380 -0.84 -20.15 10.43
N GLN A 381 0.47 -20.32 10.23
CA GLN A 381 1.44 -20.47 11.30
C GLN A 381 2.55 -19.44 11.13
N VAL A 382 2.93 -18.79 12.22
CA VAL A 382 4.05 -17.85 12.27
C VAL A 382 5.02 -18.30 13.36
N VAL A 383 6.30 -18.41 13.02
CA VAL A 383 7.36 -18.93 13.88
C VAL A 383 8.41 -17.84 14.12
N SER A 384 8.79 -17.64 15.38
CA SER A 384 9.82 -16.67 15.77
C SER A 384 11.23 -17.23 15.64
N ASN A 385 12.23 -16.39 15.94
CA ASN A 385 13.64 -16.78 16.00
C ASN A 385 13.96 -17.85 17.07
N HIS A 386 13.03 -18.14 17.99
CA HIS A 386 13.17 -19.20 18.99
C HIS A 386 12.63 -20.56 18.51
N GLY A 387 12.19 -20.66 17.25
CA GLY A 387 11.57 -21.87 16.71
C GLY A 387 10.16 -22.17 17.28
N LYS A 388 9.59 -21.25 18.06
CA LYS A 388 8.24 -21.37 18.62
C LYS A 388 7.20 -20.78 17.68
N ALA A 389 6.09 -21.50 17.50
CA ALA A 389 4.93 -20.98 16.78
C ALA A 389 4.22 -19.93 17.64
N VAL A 390 4.44 -18.66 17.31
CA VAL A 390 3.83 -17.51 17.99
C VAL A 390 2.43 -17.19 17.44
N PHE A 391 2.09 -17.71 16.26
CA PHE A 391 0.71 -17.74 15.74
C PHE A 391 0.43 -19.14 15.19
N ASN A 392 -0.76 -19.68 15.50
CA ASN A 392 -1.26 -20.91 14.92
C ASN A 392 -2.79 -20.86 14.96
N GLY A 393 -3.42 -20.55 13.84
CA GLY A 393 -4.87 -20.34 13.79
C GLY A 393 -5.40 -20.19 12.37
N VAL A 394 -6.72 -20.03 12.26
CA VAL A 394 -7.41 -19.76 10.99
C VAL A 394 -7.69 -18.27 10.89
N LEU A 395 -7.28 -17.67 9.76
CA LEU A 395 -7.59 -16.26 9.46
C LEU A 395 -8.85 -16.16 8.61
N HIS A 396 -9.69 -15.17 8.94
CA HIS A 396 -10.99 -14.93 8.32
C HIS A 396 -11.02 -13.58 7.56
N PRO A 397 -11.95 -13.39 6.62
CA PRO A 397 -12.12 -12.12 5.91
C PRO A 397 -12.30 -10.93 6.86
N GLY A 398 -11.65 -9.82 6.55
CA GLY A 398 -11.67 -8.60 7.37
C GLY A 398 -10.64 -8.57 8.49
N GLN A 399 -9.98 -9.69 8.79
CA GLN A 399 -8.92 -9.74 9.79
C GLN A 399 -7.58 -9.25 9.21
N LEU A 400 -6.73 -8.73 10.09
CA LEU A 400 -5.37 -8.30 9.81
C LEU A 400 -4.39 -9.11 10.67
N LEU A 401 -3.32 -9.64 10.08
CA LEU A 401 -2.21 -10.25 10.82
C LEU A 401 -0.90 -9.53 10.52
N ILE A 402 -0.17 -9.13 11.55
CA ILE A 402 1.15 -8.53 11.43
C ILE A 402 2.21 -9.63 11.54
N ILE A 403 3.11 -9.69 10.56
CA ILE A 403 4.23 -10.63 10.51
C ILE A 403 5.52 -9.80 10.55
N PRO A 404 6.25 -9.79 11.67
CA PRO A 404 7.51 -9.05 11.75
C PRO A 404 8.55 -9.57 10.76
N GLN A 405 9.53 -8.73 10.41
CA GLN A 405 10.67 -9.11 9.59
C GLN A 405 11.34 -10.37 10.15
N ASN A 406 11.79 -11.26 9.26
CA ASN A 406 12.44 -12.54 9.56
C ASN A 406 11.61 -13.61 10.29
N TYR A 407 10.37 -13.32 10.73
CA TYR A 407 9.49 -14.38 11.22
C TYR A 407 9.08 -15.26 10.04
N VAL A 408 9.10 -16.58 10.26
CA VAL A 408 8.75 -17.56 9.23
C VAL A 408 7.25 -17.76 9.22
N VAL A 409 6.63 -17.70 8.05
CA VAL A 409 5.19 -17.91 7.89
C VAL A 409 4.91 -19.04 6.90
N MET A 410 3.92 -19.85 7.23
CA MET A 410 3.30 -20.84 6.35
C MET A 410 1.80 -20.61 6.30
N LYS A 411 1.19 -20.74 5.12
CA LYS A 411 -0.26 -20.56 4.92
C LYS A 411 -0.81 -21.68 4.06
N LYS A 412 -1.92 -22.28 4.49
CA LYS A 412 -2.69 -23.26 3.71
C LYS A 412 -4.12 -22.76 3.58
N ALA A 413 -4.57 -22.57 2.35
CA ALA A 413 -5.95 -22.21 2.07
C ALA A 413 -6.91 -23.34 2.48
N GLU A 414 -8.11 -22.97 2.92
CA GLU A 414 -9.20 -23.93 3.19
C GLU A 414 -10.00 -24.22 1.90
N LEU A 415 -11.24 -24.68 2.04
CA LEU A 415 -12.04 -25.17 0.90
C LEU A 415 -12.44 -24.04 -0.05
N GLU A 416 -12.75 -22.88 0.49
CA GLU A 416 -13.17 -21.68 -0.23
C GLU A 416 -12.02 -20.87 -0.87
N GLY A 417 -10.78 -21.38 -0.78
CA GLY A 417 -9.57 -20.67 -1.19
C GLY A 417 -9.19 -19.56 -0.20
N PHE A 418 -8.18 -18.77 -0.55
CA PHE A 418 -7.68 -17.71 0.33
C PHE A 418 -7.08 -16.55 -0.46
N GLN A 419 -7.65 -15.36 -0.25
CA GLN A 419 -7.24 -14.13 -0.93
C GLN A 419 -6.88 -13.07 0.10
N TYR A 420 -5.68 -12.51 -0.03
CA TYR A 420 -5.20 -11.46 0.86
C TYR A 420 -4.31 -10.46 0.13
N ILE A 421 -4.18 -9.28 0.72
CA ILE A 421 -3.14 -8.30 0.39
C ILE A 421 -2.19 -8.14 1.56
N ALA A 422 -0.90 -8.07 1.28
CA ALA A 422 0.14 -7.82 2.25
C ALA A 422 0.83 -6.50 1.96
N PHE A 423 0.75 -5.55 2.88
CA PHE A 423 1.55 -4.31 2.82
C PHE A 423 2.89 -4.58 3.46
N LYS A 424 3.96 -4.09 2.83
CA LYS A 424 5.33 -4.34 3.28
C LYS A 424 6.06 -3.03 3.42
N THR A 425 6.83 -2.95 4.48
CA THR A 425 7.45 -1.70 4.96
C THR A 425 8.79 -1.40 4.30
N ASN A 426 8.92 -1.73 3.02
CA ASN A 426 10.09 -1.49 2.19
C ASN A 426 9.62 -1.44 0.72
N PRO A 427 10.13 -0.53 -0.13
CA PRO A 427 9.66 -0.40 -1.51
C PRO A 427 10.01 -1.59 -2.40
N ASN A 428 11.05 -2.35 -2.04
CA ASN A 428 11.55 -3.52 -2.76
C ASN A 428 11.63 -4.71 -1.80
N ALA A 429 10.52 -5.01 -1.13
CA ALA A 429 10.48 -6.06 -0.12
C ALA A 429 10.74 -7.44 -0.72
N MET A 430 11.69 -8.17 -0.13
CA MET A 430 12.14 -9.48 -0.58
C MET A 430 11.71 -10.57 0.40
N VAL A 431 11.51 -11.77 -0.12
CA VAL A 431 11.22 -12.97 0.67
C VAL A 431 12.21 -14.06 0.34
N ASN A 432 12.48 -14.94 1.32
CA ASN A 432 13.21 -16.17 1.07
C ASN A 432 12.29 -17.36 1.34
N HIS A 433 12.16 -18.26 0.37
CA HIS A 433 11.34 -19.45 0.49
C HIS A 433 12.13 -20.61 1.09
N ILE A 434 11.49 -21.40 1.95
CA ILE A 434 12.07 -22.59 2.56
C ILE A 434 12.02 -23.78 1.62
N ALA A 435 10.92 -23.94 0.90
CA ALA A 435 10.71 -25.05 -0.06
C ALA A 435 10.37 -24.52 -1.46
N GLY A 436 10.57 -25.35 -2.48
CA GLY A 436 10.26 -25.03 -3.88
C GLY A 436 11.49 -24.75 -4.75
N LYS A 437 11.26 -24.35 -6.01
CA LYS A 437 12.30 -24.16 -7.04
C LYS A 437 13.35 -23.12 -6.70
N ASN A 438 13.00 -22.05 -5.98
CA ASN A 438 13.90 -20.95 -5.64
C ASN A 438 14.11 -20.85 -4.12
N SER A 439 14.20 -22.00 -3.45
CA SER A 439 14.24 -22.07 -1.99
C SER A 439 15.64 -22.25 -1.41
N VAL A 440 15.81 -21.88 -0.13
CA VAL A 440 17.07 -22.07 0.61
C VAL A 440 17.46 -23.55 0.68
N LEU A 441 16.50 -24.47 0.87
CA LEU A 441 16.79 -25.90 0.86
C LEU A 441 17.31 -26.35 -0.51
N ARG A 442 16.74 -25.86 -1.61
CA ARG A 442 17.27 -26.20 -2.95
C ARG A 442 18.66 -25.59 -3.19
N ALA A 443 18.95 -24.41 -2.65
CA ALA A 443 20.23 -23.73 -2.82
C ALA A 443 21.39 -24.38 -2.03
N MET A 444 21.13 -25.02 -0.89
CA MET A 444 22.18 -25.65 -0.08
C MET A 444 22.73 -26.94 -0.71
N PRO A 445 24.05 -27.22 -0.60
CA PRO A 445 24.61 -28.50 -1.03
C PRO A 445 23.92 -29.70 -0.36
N VAL A 446 23.77 -30.81 -1.08
CA VAL A 446 23.09 -32.02 -0.57
C VAL A 446 23.73 -32.52 0.72
N ASP A 447 25.07 -32.49 0.80
CA ASP A 447 25.80 -32.94 1.98
C ASP A 447 25.63 -32.04 3.19
N VAL A 448 25.45 -30.73 2.99
CA VAL A 448 25.14 -29.81 4.09
C VAL A 448 23.80 -30.21 4.71
N ILE A 449 22.78 -30.48 3.88
CA ILE A 449 21.46 -30.92 4.34
C ILE A 449 21.54 -32.30 5.01
N ALA A 450 22.19 -33.27 4.36
CA ALA A 450 22.31 -34.64 4.86
C ALA A 450 22.97 -34.68 6.25
N ASN A 451 24.08 -33.96 6.42
CA ASN A 451 24.79 -33.91 7.71
C ASN A 451 24.04 -33.06 8.74
N ALA A 452 23.51 -31.89 8.36
CA ALA A 452 22.82 -30.99 9.30
C ALA A 452 21.54 -31.63 9.89
N TYR A 453 20.79 -32.37 9.07
CA TYR A 453 19.55 -33.02 9.50
C TYR A 453 19.72 -34.51 9.83
N ARG A 454 20.94 -35.07 9.72
CA ARG A 454 21.24 -36.49 9.94
C ARG A 454 20.34 -37.43 9.11
N ILE A 455 20.19 -37.11 7.83
CA ILE A 455 19.39 -37.89 6.86
C ILE A 455 20.29 -38.42 5.75
N SER A 456 19.84 -39.45 5.04
CA SER A 456 20.55 -39.98 3.89
C SER A 456 20.67 -38.94 2.76
N ARG A 457 21.68 -39.10 1.90
CA ARG A 457 21.79 -38.27 0.68
C ARG A 457 20.55 -38.36 -0.21
N GLN A 458 19.86 -39.50 -0.22
CA GLN A 458 18.63 -39.68 -0.99
C GLN A 458 17.49 -38.85 -0.41
N GLU A 459 17.27 -38.91 0.91
CA GLU A 459 16.27 -38.08 1.59
C GLU A 459 16.57 -36.59 1.43
N ALA A 460 17.85 -36.19 1.53
CA ALA A 460 18.26 -34.81 1.28
C ALA A 460 17.95 -34.36 -0.16
N ARG A 461 18.20 -35.21 -1.16
CA ARG A 461 17.78 -34.94 -2.56
C ARG A 461 16.27 -34.84 -2.68
N SER A 462 15.51 -35.73 -2.03
CA SER A 462 14.04 -35.68 -2.00
C SER A 462 13.53 -34.39 -1.35
N LEU A 463 14.12 -33.93 -0.24
CA LEU A 463 13.77 -32.68 0.42
C LEU A 463 13.94 -31.47 -0.54
N LYS A 464 15.00 -31.45 -1.34
CA LYS A 464 15.26 -30.41 -2.35
C LYS A 464 14.31 -30.49 -3.55
N ASN A 465 13.93 -31.69 -3.96
CA ASN A 465 13.34 -31.92 -5.29
C ASN A 465 11.86 -32.30 -5.27
N ASN A 466 11.30 -32.77 -4.15
CA ASN A 466 9.90 -33.21 -4.09
C ASN A 466 8.94 -32.12 -4.54
N ARG A 467 9.20 -30.85 -4.17
CA ARG A 467 8.45 -29.66 -4.61
C ARG A 467 9.26 -28.78 -5.57
N GLY A 468 10.31 -29.34 -6.19
CA GLY A 468 11.38 -28.60 -6.85
C GLY A 468 11.00 -27.81 -8.09
N GLU A 469 9.84 -28.10 -8.70
CA GLU A 469 9.31 -27.35 -9.85
C GLU A 469 8.26 -26.30 -9.48
N GLU A 470 7.81 -26.28 -8.22
CA GLU A 470 6.78 -25.35 -7.78
C GLU A 470 7.42 -24.06 -7.21
N ILE A 471 6.84 -22.90 -7.52
CA ILE A 471 7.31 -21.57 -7.06
C ILE A 471 6.14 -20.89 -6.32
N GLY A 472 6.38 -20.42 -5.09
CA GLY A 472 5.38 -19.69 -4.33
C GLY A 472 4.21 -20.58 -3.92
N ALA A 473 3.17 -20.65 -4.75
CA ALA A 473 1.96 -21.44 -4.50
C ALA A 473 2.12 -22.91 -4.93
N PHE A 474 1.87 -23.82 -3.99
CA PHE A 474 2.00 -25.27 -4.16
C PHE A 474 0.64 -25.94 -4.26
N THR A 475 0.58 -26.90 -5.17
CA THR A 475 -0.56 -27.78 -5.38
C THR A 475 -0.85 -28.65 -4.14
N PRO A 476 -2.12 -28.87 -3.80
CA PRO A 476 -2.48 -29.83 -2.75
C PRO A 476 -1.96 -31.23 -3.12
N ARG A 477 -1.30 -31.94 -2.18
CA ARG A 477 -0.83 -33.33 -2.40
C ARG A 477 -1.55 -34.38 -1.56
N TYR A 478 -2.50 -33.99 -0.71
CA TYR A 478 -3.13 -34.90 0.25
C TYR A 478 -4.62 -35.11 -0.04
N GLN A 479 -4.87 -36.09 -0.91
CA GLN A 479 -6.09 -36.93 -0.94
C GLN A 479 -5.79 -38.38 -1.39
N GLN A 480 -4.61 -38.67 -1.97
CA GLN A 480 -4.28 -40.02 -2.46
C GLN A 480 -3.84 -41.03 -1.38
N GLN A 481 -3.41 -40.60 -0.18
CA GLN A 481 -2.93 -41.55 0.85
C GLN A 481 -4.02 -42.12 1.78
N LYS A 482 -5.18 -41.45 1.94
CA LYS A 482 -6.28 -42.03 2.74
C LYS A 482 -6.99 -43.17 2.00
N ILE A 483 -7.13 -43.07 0.68
CA ILE A 483 -7.80 -44.09 -0.13
C ILE A 483 -6.95 -45.38 -0.23
N HIS A 484 -5.62 -45.27 -0.28
CA HIS A 484 -4.76 -46.48 -0.31
C HIS A 484 -4.65 -47.21 1.02
N GLN A 485 -4.92 -46.56 2.16
CA GLN A 485 -4.97 -47.25 3.46
C GLN A 485 -6.32 -47.92 3.74
N GLU A 486 -7.42 -47.45 3.15
CA GLU A 486 -8.73 -48.10 3.27
C GLU A 486 -8.89 -49.34 2.37
N TYR A 487 -8.11 -49.44 1.29
CA TYR A 487 -8.15 -50.59 0.35
C TYR A 487 -7.04 -51.64 0.56
N SER A 488 -6.27 -51.55 1.64
CA SER A 488 -5.18 -52.49 1.95
C SER A 488 -5.45 -53.32 3.22
N ASN A 489 -6.68 -53.82 3.37
CA ASN A 489 -7.02 -54.86 4.35
C ASN A 489 -7.75 -56.01 3.63
N PRO A 490 -7.08 -57.13 3.32
CA PRO A 490 -7.75 -58.39 3.08
C PRO A 490 -7.71 -59.22 4.37
N ASN A 491 -8.73 -59.06 5.21
CA ASN A 491 -9.20 -60.16 6.05
C ASN A 491 -10.27 -60.88 5.23
N GLU A 492 -9.86 -61.90 4.45
CA GLU A 492 -10.79 -62.92 3.98
C GLU A 492 -10.60 -64.16 4.86
N SER A 493 -11.54 -64.31 5.79
CA SER A 493 -11.90 -65.57 6.41
C SER A 493 -13.29 -65.93 5.92
N GLU A 494 -13.45 -67.18 5.47
CA GLU A 494 -14.67 -67.97 5.18
C GLU A 494 -14.48 -68.67 3.82
N THR A 495 -14.72 -69.97 3.62
CA THR A 495 -15.21 -71.04 4.50
C THR A 495 -14.84 -72.41 3.89
N GLN A 496 -14.93 -73.43 4.75
CA GLN A 496 -14.76 -74.86 4.47
C GLN A 496 -15.68 -75.41 3.37
N GLU A 497 -15.14 -76.29 2.52
CA GLU A 497 -15.88 -77.44 1.97
C GLU A 497 -15.33 -78.72 2.61
N VAL A 498 -16.25 -79.51 3.14
CA VAL A 498 -16.05 -80.83 3.75
C VAL A 498 -16.36 -81.90 2.71
N ILE A 499 -15.53 -82.96 2.67
CA ILE A 499 -15.93 -84.31 2.24
C ILE A 499 -16.37 -85.07 3.49
#